data_AF-A0A7C6EF28-F1
#
_entry.id   AF-A0A7C6EF28-F1
#
_cell.length_a   1.000
_cell.length_b   1.000
_cell.length_c   1.000
_cell.angle_alpha   90.00
_cell.angle_beta   90.00
_cell.angle_gamma   90.00
#
_symmetry.space_group_name_H-M   'P 1'
#
loop_
_entity.id
_entity.type
_entity.pdbx_description
1 polymer ?
#
loop_
_entity_poly.entity_id
_entity_poly.type
_entity_poly.pdbx_seq_one_letter_code
_entity_poly.pdbx_strand_id
1 'polypeptide(L)'
;MITREINDKLIFAQRNEISEYYTYSWLAKRTKDENNRKVLENIANEELRHHKVLQSITKKEVKPRWFWIYRYRLIARIFGLSFGLRLM
;
A
#
# COMPACT_ATOMS: atom_id res chain seq x y z
N MET A 1 0.07 2.95 -28.31
CA MET A 1 1.36 3.30 -27.70
C MET A 1 1.06 3.98 -26.38
N ILE A 2 1.60 3.52 -25.25
CA ILE A 2 1.39 4.20 -23.96
C ILE A 2 2.22 5.49 -23.97
N THR A 3 1.57 6.65 -23.84
CA THR A 3 2.27 7.94 -23.75
C THR A 3 3.15 7.98 -22.50
N ARG A 4 4.29 8.66 -22.57
CA ARG A 4 5.23 8.81 -21.44
C ARG A 4 4.54 9.25 -20.15
N GLU A 5 3.61 10.20 -20.24
CA GLU A 5 2.82 10.68 -19.11
C GLU A 5 1.98 9.57 -18.45
N ILE A 6 1.34 8.71 -19.24
CA ILE A 6 0.54 7.59 -18.73
C ILE A 6 1.45 6.58 -18.03
N ASN A 7 2.61 6.29 -18.62
CA ASN A 7 3.57 5.38 -18.03
C ASN A 7 4.09 5.89 -16.67
N ASP A 8 4.36 7.19 -16.53
CA ASP A 8 4.79 7.78 -15.27
C ASP A 8 3.69 7.71 -14.20
N LYS A 9 2.41 7.91 -14.58
CA LYS A 9 1.26 7.71 -13.69
C LYS A 9 1.11 6.25 -13.25
N LEU A 10 1.33 5.29 -14.15
CA LEU A 10 1.29 3.86 -13.81
C LEU A 10 2.42 3.47 -12.86
N ILE A 11 3.63 3.99 -13.04
CA ILE A 11 4.76 3.77 -12.12
C ILE A 11 4.46 4.38 -10.74
N PHE A 12 3.84 5.56 -10.71
CA PHE A 12 3.40 6.19 -9.47
C PHE A 12 2.36 5.35 -8.74
N ALA A 13 1.32 4.89 -9.44
CA ALA A 13 0.33 3.98 -8.88
C ALA A 13 0.99 2.69 -8.37
N GLN A 14 1.84 2.05 -9.18
CA GLN A 14 2.57 0.84 -8.81
C GLN A 14 3.36 1.00 -7.50
N ARG A 15 3.95 2.18 -7.30
CA ARG A 15 4.69 2.52 -6.08
C ARG A 15 3.77 2.70 -4.86
N ASN A 16 2.58 3.24 -5.05
CA ASN A 16 1.60 3.40 -3.99
C ASN A 16 1.06 2.04 -3.54
N GLU A 17 0.64 1.20 -4.48
CA GLU A 17 0.14 -0.17 -4.23
C GLU A 17 1.10 -0.99 -3.34
N ILE A 18 2.39 -1.02 -3.69
CA ILE A 18 3.38 -1.75 -2.87
C ILE A 18 3.62 -1.10 -1.51
N SER A 19 3.47 0.23 -1.42
CA SER A 19 3.62 0.94 -0.15
C SER A 19 2.44 0.68 0.78
N GLU A 20 1.23 0.61 0.23
CA GLU A 20 -0.01 0.26 0.90
C GLU A 20 0.00 -1.18 1.38
N TYR A 21 0.43 -2.13 0.54
CA TYR A 21 0.67 -3.52 0.94
C TYR A 21 1.47 -3.61 2.25
N TYR A 22 2.64 -2.95 2.32
CA TYR A 22 3.49 -2.96 3.52
C TYR A 22 2.89 -2.23 4.71
N THR A 23 1.95 -1.33 4.47
CA THR A 23 1.29 -0.56 5.51
C THR A 23 0.14 -1.35 6.10
N TYR A 24 -0.78 -1.85 5.28
CA TYR A 24 -1.87 -2.73 5.69
C TYR A 24 -1.34 -4.02 6.34
N SER A 25 -0.30 -4.63 5.79
CA SER A 25 0.37 -5.79 6.42
C SER A 25 0.91 -5.49 7.82
N TRP A 26 1.40 -4.26 8.03
CA TRP A 26 1.88 -3.84 9.35
C TRP A 26 0.74 -3.54 10.33
N LEU A 27 -0.35 -2.93 9.84
CA LEU A 27 -1.56 -2.67 10.62
C LEU A 27 -2.22 -3.99 11.06
N ALA A 28 -2.36 -4.94 10.15
CA ALA A 28 -2.87 -6.29 10.43
C ALA A 28 -2.13 -6.94 11.61
N LYS A 29 -0.79 -6.95 11.55
CA LYS A 29 0.06 -7.51 12.63
C LYS A 29 -0.11 -6.85 14.00
N ARG A 30 -0.64 -5.63 14.05
CA ARG A 30 -0.86 -4.86 15.28
C ARG A 30 -2.32 -4.82 15.72
N THR A 31 -3.22 -5.33 14.89
CA THR A 31 -4.66 -5.35 15.17
C THR A 31 -4.97 -6.56 16.03
N LYS A 32 -5.54 -6.32 17.22
CA LYS A 32 -5.90 -7.39 18.16
C LYS A 32 -7.19 -8.11 17.77
N ASP A 33 -8.12 -7.38 17.15
CA ASP A 33 -9.38 -7.92 16.68
C ASP A 33 -9.16 -8.78 15.43
N GLU A 34 -9.57 -10.04 15.50
CA GLU A 34 -9.32 -11.04 14.46
C GLU A 34 -10.04 -10.70 13.14
N ASN A 35 -11.26 -10.17 13.23
CA ASN A 35 -12.04 -9.82 12.04
C ASN A 35 -11.38 -8.65 11.29
N ASN A 36 -11.03 -7.60 12.02
CA ASN A 36 -10.32 -6.45 11.45
C ASN A 36 -8.95 -6.84 10.90
N ARG A 37 -8.22 -7.72 11.59
CA ARG A 37 -6.94 -8.24 11.08
C ARG A 37 -7.12 -8.93 9.73
N LYS A 38 -8.09 -9.84 9.60
CA LYS A 38 -8.37 -10.53 8.34
C LYS A 38 -8.74 -9.57 7.22
N VAL A 39 -9.54 -8.54 7.51
CA VAL A 39 -9.87 -7.50 6.53
C VAL A 39 -8.61 -6.78 6.05
N LEU A 40 -7.72 -6.36 6.96
CA LEU A 40 -6.47 -5.69 6.61
C LEU A 40 -5.51 -6.60 5.83
N GLU A 41 -5.45 -7.88 6.15
CA GLU A 41 -4.66 -8.87 5.39
C GLU A 41 -5.20 -9.07 3.98
N ASN A 42 -6.53 -9.14 3.83
CA ASN A 42 -7.17 -9.23 2.52
C ASN A 42 -6.85 -7.98 1.69
N ILE A 43 -7.05 -6.78 2.24
CA ILE A 43 -6.72 -5.52 1.56
C ILE A 43 -5.25 -5.51 1.13
N ALA A 44 -4.33 -5.85 2.03
CA ALA A 44 -2.90 -5.92 1.70
C ALA A 44 -2.65 -6.84 0.49
N ASN A 45 -3.23 -8.04 0.49
CA ASN A 45 -3.06 -8.99 -0.61
C ASN A 45 -3.64 -8.48 -1.93
N GLU A 46 -4.71 -7.69 -1.91
CA GLU A 46 -5.26 -7.04 -3.10
C GLU A 46 -4.29 -5.99 -3.66
N GLU A 47 -3.71 -5.13 -2.83
CA GLU A 47 -2.73 -4.13 -3.32
C GLU A 47 -1.46 -4.80 -3.87
N LEU A 48 -1.05 -5.93 -3.27
CA LEU A 48 0.05 -6.71 -3.83
C LEU A 48 -0.30 -7.28 -5.22
N ARG A 49 -1.55 -7.70 -5.43
CA ARG A 49 -2.03 -8.16 -6.74
C ARG A 49 -2.07 -7.01 -7.73
N HIS A 50 -2.59 -5.84 -7.35
CA HIS A 50 -2.58 -4.64 -8.18
C HIS A 50 -1.17 -4.22 -8.57
N HIS A 51 -0.22 -4.22 -7.62
CA HIS A 51 1.19 -3.97 -7.90
C HIS A 51 1.75 -4.91 -8.97
N LYS A 52 1.47 -6.22 -8.87
CA LYS A 52 1.93 -7.21 -9.86
C LYS A 52 1.31 -7.00 -11.24
N VAL A 53 0.02 -6.64 -11.30
CA VAL A 53 -0.66 -6.27 -12.54
C VAL A 53 0.02 -5.05 -13.16
N LEU A 54 0.24 -3.99 -12.39
CA LEU A 54 0.93 -2.79 -12.87
C LEU A 54 2.36 -3.09 -13.30
N GLN A 55 3.11 -3.91 -12.56
CA GLN A 55 4.47 -4.35 -12.93
C GLN A 55 4.48 -5.07 -14.29
N SER A 56 3.44 -5.88 -14.57
CA SER A 56 3.31 -6.56 -15.84
C SER A 56 3.07 -5.61 -17.02
N ILE A 57 2.47 -4.44 -16.76
CA ILE A 57 2.18 -3.38 -17.75
C ILE A 57 3.39 -2.45 -17.90
N THR A 58 3.94 -1.93 -16.80
CA THR A 58 5.06 -0.98 -16.79
C THR A 58 6.40 -1.62 -17.11
N LYS A 59 6.50 -2.96 -16.96
CA LYS A 59 7.74 -3.74 -17.07
C LYS A 59 8.88 -3.23 -16.19
N LYS A 60 8.55 -2.53 -15.09
CA LYS A 60 9.53 -1.98 -14.14
C LYS A 60 9.28 -2.50 -12.75
N GLU A 61 10.36 -2.82 -12.06
CA GLU A 61 10.30 -3.10 -10.64
C GLU A 61 10.43 -1.79 -9.86
N VAL A 62 9.50 -1.55 -8.94
CA VAL A 62 9.42 -0.28 -8.21
C VAL A 62 9.47 -0.53 -6.72
N LYS A 63 10.42 0.11 -6.04
CA LYS A 63 10.54 0.02 -4.58
C LYS A 63 9.48 0.87 -3.88
N PRO A 64 8.98 0.42 -2.70
CA PRO A 64 8.03 1.16 -1.88
C PRO A 64 8.63 2.45 -1.31
N ARG A 65 7.76 3.38 -0.92
CA ARG A 65 8.12 4.66 -0.28
C ARG A 65 8.32 4.47 1.22
N TRP A 66 9.45 3.89 1.60
CA TRP A 66 9.76 3.57 3.01
C TRP A 66 9.57 4.74 3.98
N PHE A 67 10.00 5.94 3.60
CA PHE A 67 9.82 7.15 4.43
C PHE A 67 8.34 7.49 4.65
N TRP A 68 7.51 7.38 3.61
CA TRP A 68 6.08 7.65 3.71
C TRP A 68 5.39 6.59 4.58
N ILE A 69 5.70 5.31 4.37
CA ILE A 69 5.22 4.20 5.20
C ILE A 69 5.58 4.43 6.66
N TYR A 70 6.82 4.84 6.96
CA TYR A 70 7.26 5.12 8.32
C TYR A 70 6.46 6.25 8.98
N ARG A 71 6.29 7.38 8.28
CA ARG A 71 5.48 8.50 8.77
C ARG A 71 4.04 8.08 9.05
N TYR A 72 3.46 7.32 8.13
CA TYR A 72 2.11 6.80 8.29
C TYR A 72 2.00 5.89 9.52
N ARG A 73 2.93 4.94 9.69
CA ARG A 73 2.97 4.04 10.86
C ARG A 73 3.06 4.80 12.17
N LEU A 74 3.83 5.90 12.20
CA LEU A 74 3.93 6.76 13.38
C LEU A 74 2.58 7.44 13.69
N ILE A 75 1.93 8.01 12.69
CA ILE A 75 0.63 8.68 12.83
C ILE A 75 -0.46 7.68 13.26
N ALA A 76 -0.57 6.53 12.58
CA ALA A 76 -1.53 5.48 12.92
C ALA A 76 -1.31 4.93 14.34
N ARG A 77 -0.07 4.94 14.84
CA ARG A 77 0.24 4.56 16.22
C ARG A 77 -0.25 5.60 17.24
N ILE A 78 -0.21 6.89 16.89
CA ILE A 78 -0.60 7.99 17.79
C ILE A 78 -2.12 8.16 17.81
N PHE A 79 -2.76 8.17 16.64
CA PHE A 79 -4.19 8.47 16.49
C PHE A 79 -5.09 7.22 16.40
N GLY A 80 -4.49 6.03 16.32
CA GLY A 80 -5.21 4.77 16.21
C GLY A 80 -5.57 4.37 14.76
N LEU A 81 -6.05 3.13 14.63
CA LEU A 81 -6.32 2.47 13.34
C LEU A 81 -7.31 3.25 12.46
N SER A 82 -8.41 3.74 13.05
CA SER A 82 -9.46 4.45 12.33
C SER A 82 -8.98 5.77 11.71
N PHE A 83 -8.02 6.44 12.33
CA PHE A 83 -7.41 7.65 11.77
C PHE A 83 -6.39 7.30 10.68
N GLY A 84 -5.59 6.25 10.90
CA GLY A 84 -4.71 5.71 9.88
C GLY A 84 -5.46 5.40 8.59
N LEU A 85 -6.55 4.63 8.67
CA LEU A 85 -7.31 4.21 7.49
C LEU A 85 -7.90 5.36 6.66
N ARG A 86 -8.12 6.54 7.24
CA ARG A 86 -8.62 7.72 6.51
C ARG A 86 -7.53 8.54 5.81
N LEU A 87 -6.26 8.25 6.10
CA LEU A 87 -5.10 9.02 5.61
C LEU A 87 -4.45 8.39 4.37
N MET A 88 -4.78 7.13 4.06
CA MET A 88 -4.41 6.46 2.80
C MET A 88 -5.56 6.63 1.82
#